data_AF-A0A971N2N6-F1
#
_entry.id   AF-A0A971N2N6-F1
#
_cell.length_a   1.000
_cell.length_b   1.000
_cell.length_c   1.000
_cell.angle_alpha   90.00
_cell.angle_beta   90.00
_cell.angle_gamma   90.00
#
_symmetry.space_group_name_H-M   'P 1'
#
loop_
_entity.id
_entity.type
_entity.pdbx_description
1 polymer ?
#
loop_
_entity_poly.entity_id
_entity_poly.type
_entity_poly.pdbx_seq_one_letter_code
_entity_poly.pdbx_strand_id
1 'polypeptide(L)'
;MKRVVSVSLGSSKRNHRAELKLLGEEVTIERIGTDGSMEKAAALLQALDGKVDALGLGGIDLYLVAGPKKYRIHDAWKLARLVKRTPVLDGSGLKHTLEREGVQFLQTQGLNLKNKRVLMTSAVDRFGMAEALTAAGCRMVFGDLIFALGLPLPLTSLGALRTAAHLLLPILTKLPFALLYPTGEKQERINPRFSRYYEEADLIAGDFLFIKRYLPPVLSGKIILTNTVTAADIDELAKRKLKTLITTTPDFQGRSFGTNVMEALLVAFSGRPPEALTEKDYLYYLKQLEIKPRIINF
;
A
#
# COMPACT_ATOMS: atom_id res chain seq x y z
N MET A 1 4.99 24.35 11.50
CA MET A 1 4.37 23.69 10.35
C MET A 1 5.17 22.44 10.05
N LYS A 2 4.52 21.26 10.12
CA LYS A 2 5.17 19.99 9.74
C LYS A 2 5.06 19.78 8.23
N ARG A 3 6.04 19.15 7.63
CA ARG A 3 6.08 18.82 6.21
C ARG A 3 6.53 17.39 5.99
N VAL A 4 5.69 16.63 5.30
CA VAL A 4 5.95 15.23 4.93
C VAL A 4 5.91 15.11 3.41
N VAL A 5 6.95 14.51 2.84
CA VAL A 5 7.05 14.34 1.39
C VAL A 5 7.31 12.88 1.04
N SER A 6 6.46 12.29 0.21
CA SER A 6 6.68 10.97 -0.37
C SER A 6 7.29 11.12 -1.76
N VAL A 7 8.52 10.64 -1.92
CA VAL A 7 9.20 10.50 -3.22
C VAL A 7 8.89 9.11 -3.75
N SER A 8 8.25 9.03 -4.90
CA SER A 8 7.73 7.77 -5.42
C SER A 8 8.16 7.45 -6.83
N LEU A 9 8.51 6.18 -7.08
CA LEU A 9 8.76 5.63 -8.42
C LEU A 9 7.49 5.51 -9.29
N GLY A 10 6.30 5.80 -8.75
CA GLY A 10 5.06 5.81 -9.52
C GLY A 10 4.92 7.06 -10.40
N SER A 11 3.89 7.08 -11.25
CA SER A 11 3.68 8.20 -12.17
C SER A 11 3.51 9.56 -11.45
N SER A 12 4.06 10.62 -12.04
CA SER A 12 3.87 12.02 -11.64
C SER A 12 2.45 12.54 -11.91
N LYS A 13 1.67 11.89 -12.80
CA LYS A 13 0.22 12.15 -12.97
C LYS A 13 -0.59 11.94 -11.69
N ARG A 14 -0.03 11.16 -10.76
CA ARG A 14 -0.59 10.88 -9.43
C ARG A 14 0.02 11.79 -8.36
N ASN A 15 0.67 12.89 -8.70
CA ASN A 15 1.13 13.87 -7.71
C ASN A 15 -0.06 14.47 -6.95
N HIS A 16 0.15 14.75 -5.67
CA HIS A 16 -0.86 15.36 -4.83
C HIS A 16 -0.21 16.13 -3.70
N ARG A 17 -0.86 17.21 -3.29
CA ARG A 17 -0.50 18.00 -2.11
C ARG A 17 -1.76 18.27 -1.32
N ALA A 18 -1.68 18.07 -0.01
CA ALA A 18 -2.74 18.43 0.91
C ALA A 18 -2.17 19.27 2.05
N GLU A 19 -2.90 20.33 2.41
CA GLU A 19 -2.60 21.18 3.57
C GLU A 19 -3.72 21.02 4.58
N LEU A 20 -3.35 20.60 5.79
CA LEU A 20 -4.28 20.14 6.81
C LEU A 20 -3.93 20.77 8.14
N LYS A 21 -4.93 20.88 9.03
CA LYS A 21 -4.70 21.16 10.45
C LYS A 21 -4.98 19.89 11.25
N LEU A 22 -3.93 19.31 11.82
CA LEU A 22 -3.97 18.04 12.54
C LEU A 22 -3.36 18.23 13.93
N LEU A 23 -4.07 17.80 14.98
CA LEU A 23 -3.66 17.98 16.38
C LEU A 23 -3.29 19.44 16.74
N GLY A 24 -3.97 20.41 16.12
CA GLY A 24 -3.70 21.85 16.33
C GLY A 24 -2.54 22.42 15.51
N GLU A 25 -1.77 21.60 14.79
CA GLU A 25 -0.64 22.02 13.96
C GLU A 25 -0.97 22.03 12.46
N GLU A 26 -0.41 22.97 11.72
CA GLU A 26 -0.44 22.97 10.25
C GLU A 26 0.54 21.93 9.69
N VAL A 27 0.04 21.12 8.76
CA VAL A 27 0.78 20.05 8.11
C VAL A 27 0.61 20.10 6.61
N THR A 28 1.72 20.00 5.89
CA THR A 28 1.73 19.77 4.44
C THR A 28 2.14 18.33 4.14
N ILE A 29 1.31 17.62 3.38
CA ILE A 29 1.56 16.26 2.92
C ILE A 29 1.66 16.27 1.40
N GLU A 30 2.78 15.79 0.87
CA GLU A 30 3.05 15.79 -0.56
C GLU A 30 3.40 14.39 -1.06
N ARG A 31 2.94 14.07 -2.26
CA ARG A 31 3.42 12.92 -3.03
C ARG A 31 3.97 13.42 -4.36
N ILE A 32 5.24 13.09 -4.63
CA ILE A 32 5.96 13.45 -5.85
C ILE A 32 6.40 12.18 -6.57
N GLY A 33 5.89 11.97 -7.78
CA GLY A 33 6.22 10.85 -8.66
C GLY A 33 7.43 11.15 -9.53
N THR A 34 8.23 10.12 -9.80
CA THR A 34 9.44 10.19 -10.62
C THR A 34 9.34 9.40 -11.92
N ASP A 35 8.14 8.89 -12.24
CA ASP A 35 7.83 8.16 -13.47
C ASP A 35 8.76 6.94 -13.67
N GLY A 36 9.16 6.29 -12.59
CA GLY A 36 10.04 5.13 -12.58
C GLY A 36 11.54 5.44 -12.61
N SER A 37 11.95 6.70 -12.69
CA SER A 37 13.38 7.07 -12.65
C SER A 37 13.92 7.02 -11.22
N MET A 38 14.91 6.15 -11.02
CA MET A 38 15.67 6.02 -9.78
C MET A 38 16.59 7.24 -9.58
N GLU A 39 17.15 7.81 -10.65
CA GLU A 39 18.03 8.98 -10.57
C GLU A 39 17.26 10.21 -10.09
N LYS A 40 16.05 10.45 -10.64
CA LYS A 40 15.18 11.54 -10.18
C LYS A 40 14.75 11.34 -8.72
N ALA A 41 14.46 10.10 -8.32
CA ALA A 41 14.12 9.79 -6.94
C ALA A 41 15.29 10.06 -5.99
N ALA A 42 16.51 9.63 -6.35
CA ALA A 42 17.73 9.90 -5.61
C ALA A 42 17.98 11.40 -5.44
N ALA A 43 17.91 12.16 -6.54
CA ALA A 43 18.11 13.61 -6.52
C ALA A 43 17.10 14.34 -5.62
N LEU A 44 15.81 13.96 -5.70
CA LEU A 44 14.76 14.54 -4.85
C LEU A 44 14.96 14.21 -3.37
N LEU A 45 15.27 12.94 -3.04
CA LEU A 45 15.53 12.52 -1.68
C LEU A 45 16.70 13.30 -1.05
N GLN A 46 17.81 13.45 -1.78
CA GLN A 46 18.97 14.23 -1.32
C GLN A 46 18.63 15.72 -1.19
N ALA A 47 17.84 16.28 -2.10
CA ALA A 47 17.47 17.69 -2.05
C ALA A 47 16.55 18.03 -0.87
N LEU A 48 15.75 17.05 -0.40
CA LEU A 48 14.80 17.18 0.71
C LEU A 48 15.40 16.80 2.07
N ASP A 49 16.54 16.10 2.09
CA ASP A 49 17.20 15.69 3.34
C ASP A 49 17.53 16.89 4.23
N GLY A 50 17.05 16.85 5.47
CA GLY A 50 17.16 17.94 6.44
C GLY A 50 16.22 19.13 6.21
N LYS A 51 15.30 19.07 5.23
CA LYS A 51 14.34 20.15 4.92
C LYS A 51 12.88 19.80 5.16
N VAL A 52 12.61 18.54 5.51
CA VAL A 52 11.27 18.02 5.81
C VAL A 52 11.34 17.12 7.04
N ASP A 53 10.23 16.99 7.76
CA ASP A 53 10.16 16.25 9.02
C ASP A 53 10.28 14.73 8.81
N ALA A 54 9.74 14.23 7.70
CA ALA A 54 9.84 12.82 7.32
C ALA A 54 9.66 12.62 5.81
N LEU A 55 10.33 11.60 5.28
CA LEU A 55 10.26 11.19 3.89
C LEU A 55 9.56 9.85 3.76
N GLY A 56 8.62 9.76 2.83
CA GLY A 56 8.06 8.48 2.37
C GLY A 56 8.79 7.97 1.12
N LEU A 57 9.04 6.67 1.06
CA LEU A 57 9.42 5.96 -0.17
C LEU A 57 8.15 5.34 -0.77
N GLY A 58 7.73 5.88 -1.91
CA GLY A 58 6.52 5.43 -2.58
C GLY A 58 6.79 4.52 -3.77
N GLY A 59 6.02 3.46 -3.92
CA GLY A 59 6.14 2.56 -5.07
C GLY A 59 7.41 1.69 -5.05
N ILE A 60 8.09 1.64 -3.91
CA ILE A 60 9.14 0.68 -3.58
C ILE A 60 9.21 0.53 -2.05
N ASP A 61 9.37 -0.69 -1.56
CA ASP A 61 9.48 -0.98 -0.14
C ASP A 61 10.93 -1.23 0.29
N LEU A 62 11.30 -0.83 1.50
CA LEU A 62 12.57 -1.21 2.11
C LEU A 62 12.57 -2.71 2.42
N TYR A 63 11.41 -3.25 2.80
CA TYR A 63 11.25 -4.64 3.20
C TYR A 63 9.99 -5.28 2.64
N LEU A 64 10.12 -6.55 2.26
CA LEU A 64 9.00 -7.47 2.16
C LEU A 64 8.98 -8.38 3.38
N VAL A 65 7.80 -8.75 3.86
CA VAL A 65 7.66 -9.53 5.10
C VAL A 65 6.96 -10.85 4.82
N ALA A 66 7.53 -11.94 5.34
CA ALA A 66 6.91 -13.26 5.29
C ALA A 66 7.03 -13.93 6.66
N GLY A 67 5.94 -13.88 7.44
CA GLY A 67 5.93 -14.33 8.83
C GLY A 67 6.95 -13.53 9.66
N PRO A 68 7.87 -14.17 10.39
CA PRO A 68 8.84 -13.47 11.22
C PRO A 68 10.03 -12.88 10.44
N LYS A 69 10.19 -13.20 9.14
CA LYS A 69 11.35 -12.79 8.35
C LYS A 69 11.06 -11.53 7.54
N LYS A 70 12.03 -10.60 7.54
CA LYS A 70 12.08 -9.41 6.69
C LYS A 70 13.11 -9.60 5.60
N TYR A 71 12.74 -9.31 4.35
CA TYR A 71 13.61 -9.39 3.18
C TYR A 71 13.86 -7.99 2.66
N ARG A 72 15.13 -7.58 2.71
CA ARG A 72 15.56 -6.27 2.28
C ARG A 72 15.56 -6.15 0.76
N ILE A 73 14.82 -5.19 0.21
CA ILE A 73 14.92 -4.85 -1.21
C ILE A 73 16.19 -4.02 -1.43
N HIS A 74 17.09 -4.52 -2.27
CA HIS A 74 18.42 -3.93 -2.43
C HIS A 74 18.38 -2.49 -2.96
N ASP A 75 17.58 -2.23 -4.00
CA ASP A 75 17.48 -0.91 -4.63
C ASP A 75 16.79 0.14 -3.75
N ALA A 76 15.79 -0.27 -2.96
CA ALA A 76 15.13 0.62 -1.99
C ALA A 76 16.12 1.17 -0.97
N TRP A 77 17.00 0.30 -0.50
CA TRP A 77 18.03 0.68 0.46
C TRP A 77 19.16 1.52 -0.13
N LYS A 78 19.45 1.38 -1.44
CA LYS A 78 20.36 2.31 -2.11
C LYS A 78 19.81 3.73 -2.02
N LEU A 79 18.51 3.91 -2.29
CA LEU A 79 17.84 5.21 -2.18
C LEU A 79 17.81 5.72 -0.75
N ALA A 80 17.34 4.92 0.21
CA ALA A 80 17.22 5.37 1.61
C ALA A 80 18.56 5.81 2.21
N ARG A 81 19.66 5.14 1.86
CA ARG A 81 21.01 5.48 2.35
C ARG A 81 21.54 6.82 1.86
N LEU A 82 20.93 7.43 0.84
CA LEU A 82 21.30 8.76 0.37
C LEU A 82 20.85 9.86 1.33
N VAL A 83 19.82 9.59 2.13
CA VAL A 83 19.28 10.50 3.15
C VAL A 83 19.98 10.21 4.48
N LYS A 84 20.48 11.25 5.14
CA LYS A 84 21.29 11.14 6.37
C LYS A 84 20.61 11.75 7.59
N ARG A 85 19.78 12.77 7.41
CA ARG A 85 19.20 13.55 8.52
C ARG A 85 17.73 13.26 8.70
N THR A 86 16.96 13.26 7.61
CA THR A 86 15.51 13.07 7.65
C THR A 86 15.15 11.58 7.73
N PRO A 87 14.21 11.18 8.60
CA PRO A 87 13.67 9.82 8.62
C PRO A 87 13.10 9.39 7.26
N VAL A 88 13.41 8.17 6.82
CA VAL A 88 12.90 7.58 5.57
C VAL A 88 12.04 6.35 5.86
N LEU A 89 10.78 6.39 5.45
CA LEU A 89 9.73 5.43 5.79
C LEU A 89 9.13 4.81 4.52
N ASP A 90 8.81 3.52 4.54
CA ASP A 90 8.19 2.81 3.40
C ASP A 90 6.76 2.34 3.69
N GLY A 91 6.24 2.61 4.89
CA GLY A 91 4.92 2.19 5.33
C GLY A 91 4.92 0.82 6.01
N SER A 92 6.07 0.16 6.20
CA SER A 92 6.16 -1.16 6.81
C SER A 92 5.53 -1.21 8.20
N GLY A 93 5.70 -0.18 9.03
CA GLY A 93 5.05 -0.10 10.34
C GLY A 93 3.53 -0.07 10.25
N LEU A 94 2.97 0.54 9.21
CA LEU A 94 1.52 0.63 8.99
C LEU A 94 0.91 -0.56 8.24
N LYS A 95 1.68 -1.22 7.37
CA LYS A 95 1.26 -2.47 6.71
C LYS A 95 1.00 -3.60 7.72
N HIS A 96 1.64 -3.54 8.88
CA HIS A 96 1.37 -4.48 9.98
C HIS A 96 0.32 -3.97 10.97
N THR A 97 0.12 -2.67 11.11
CA THR A 97 -0.80 -2.12 12.13
C THR A 97 -2.11 -1.66 11.52
N LEU A 98 -2.09 -0.52 10.82
CA LEU A 98 -3.26 0.09 10.16
C LEU A 98 -4.04 -0.90 9.30
N GLU A 99 -3.37 -1.74 8.53
CA GLU A 99 -4.06 -2.68 7.65
C GLU A 99 -4.81 -3.79 8.41
N ARG A 100 -4.27 -4.25 9.55
CA ARG A 100 -4.95 -5.22 10.44
C ARG A 100 -6.15 -4.57 11.12
N GLU A 101 -5.94 -3.39 11.69
CA GLU A 101 -7.00 -2.58 12.30
C GLU A 101 -8.09 -2.22 11.29
N GLY A 102 -7.71 -1.94 10.04
CA GLY A 102 -8.66 -1.64 8.98
C GLY A 102 -9.62 -2.80 8.73
N VAL A 103 -9.14 -4.04 8.71
CA VAL A 103 -10.01 -5.23 8.57
C VAL A 103 -10.93 -5.41 9.78
N GLN A 104 -10.40 -5.24 11.00
CA GLN A 104 -11.22 -5.32 12.22
C GLN A 104 -12.30 -4.24 12.24
N PHE A 105 -11.93 -3.00 11.89
CA PHE A 105 -12.86 -1.88 11.76
C PHE A 105 -14.02 -2.23 10.83
N LEU A 106 -13.75 -2.81 9.66
CA LEU A 106 -14.80 -3.19 8.72
C LEU A 106 -15.78 -4.22 9.32
N GLN A 107 -15.29 -5.17 10.11
CA GLN A 107 -16.17 -6.09 10.84
C GLN A 107 -17.05 -5.36 11.85
N THR A 108 -16.50 -4.38 12.58
CA THR A 108 -17.31 -3.56 13.51
C THR A 108 -18.35 -2.70 12.80
N GLN A 109 -18.09 -2.30 11.55
CA GLN A 109 -19.04 -1.60 10.69
C GLN A 109 -20.09 -2.55 10.05
N GLY A 110 -20.09 -3.85 10.40
CA GLY A 110 -21.07 -4.82 9.92
C GLY A 110 -20.70 -5.55 8.63
N LEU A 111 -19.48 -5.38 8.11
CA LEU A 111 -19.02 -6.17 6.97
C LEU A 111 -18.75 -7.62 7.41
N ASN A 112 -19.66 -8.53 7.06
CA ASN A 112 -19.46 -9.95 7.32
C ASN A 112 -18.36 -10.52 6.40
N LEU A 113 -17.18 -10.81 6.96
CA LEU A 113 -16.05 -11.38 6.21
C LEU A 113 -16.03 -12.91 6.17
N LYS A 114 -16.75 -13.57 7.08
CA LYS A 114 -16.73 -15.03 7.20
C LYS A 114 -17.16 -15.69 5.90
N ASN A 115 -16.38 -16.64 5.41
CA ASN A 115 -16.56 -17.39 4.16
C ASN A 115 -16.53 -16.57 2.86
N LYS A 116 -16.30 -15.24 2.89
CA LYS A 116 -16.14 -14.46 1.66
C LYS A 116 -14.92 -14.93 0.88
N ARG A 117 -15.05 -15.06 -0.43
CA ARG A 117 -13.93 -15.34 -1.32
C ARG A 117 -13.14 -14.06 -1.54
N VAL A 118 -11.88 -14.08 -1.14
CA VAL A 118 -10.99 -12.93 -1.22
C VAL A 118 -9.86 -13.23 -2.19
N LEU A 119 -9.74 -12.39 -3.22
CA LEU A 119 -8.52 -12.32 -4.02
C LEU A 119 -7.61 -11.24 -3.43
N MET A 120 -6.41 -11.60 -3.00
CA MET A 120 -5.39 -10.64 -2.58
C MET A 120 -4.28 -10.58 -3.62
N THR A 121 -4.16 -9.47 -4.35
CA THR A 121 -3.29 -9.39 -5.53
C THR A 121 -1.79 -9.38 -5.20
N SER A 122 -1.42 -8.87 -4.04
CA SER A 122 -0.05 -8.89 -3.50
C SER A 122 -0.13 -8.99 -1.98
N ALA A 123 0.16 -10.17 -1.43
CA ALA A 123 0.02 -10.46 -0.02
C ALA A 123 1.32 -10.22 0.76
N VAL A 124 2.49 -10.47 0.15
CA VAL A 124 3.79 -10.19 0.79
C VAL A 124 4.06 -8.69 1.00
N ASP A 125 3.48 -7.84 0.14
CA ASP A 125 3.48 -6.38 0.27
C ASP A 125 2.57 -5.89 1.42
N ARG A 126 1.48 -6.62 1.67
CA ARG A 126 0.37 -6.20 2.56
C ARG A 126 0.03 -7.27 3.59
N PHE A 127 1.08 -7.76 4.24
CA PHE A 127 0.99 -8.97 5.04
C PHE A 127 0.03 -8.83 6.23
N GLY A 128 -0.11 -7.63 6.82
CA GLY A 128 -1.09 -7.40 7.89
C GLY A 128 -2.53 -7.59 7.40
N MET A 129 -2.88 -7.02 6.25
CA MET A 129 -4.20 -7.26 5.63
C MET A 129 -4.43 -8.74 5.31
N ALA A 130 -3.42 -9.43 4.77
CA ALA A 130 -3.48 -10.86 4.43
C ALA A 130 -3.82 -11.71 5.66
N GLU A 131 -3.12 -11.46 6.77
CA GLU A 131 -3.33 -12.19 8.02
C GLU A 131 -4.69 -11.88 8.64
N ALA A 132 -5.09 -10.61 8.67
CA ALA A 132 -6.36 -10.20 9.26
C ALA A 132 -7.57 -10.75 8.48
N LEU A 133 -7.54 -10.73 7.14
CA LEU A 133 -8.60 -11.33 6.32
C LEU A 133 -8.67 -12.85 6.50
N THR A 134 -7.52 -13.52 6.60
CA THR A 134 -7.48 -14.97 6.90
C THR A 134 -8.08 -15.26 8.28
N ALA A 135 -7.70 -14.49 9.30
CA ALA A 135 -8.20 -14.63 10.66
C ALA A 135 -9.71 -14.33 10.77
N ALA A 136 -10.23 -13.42 9.94
CA ALA A 136 -11.65 -13.12 9.83
C ALA A 136 -12.48 -14.26 9.17
N GLY A 137 -11.83 -15.34 8.74
CA GLY A 137 -12.48 -16.52 8.15
C GLY A 137 -12.77 -16.39 6.65
N CYS A 138 -12.05 -15.51 5.93
CA CYS A 138 -12.14 -15.42 4.48
C CYS A 138 -11.54 -16.66 3.80
N ARG A 139 -12.09 -17.02 2.62
CA ARG A 139 -11.50 -18.00 1.71
C ARG A 139 -10.51 -17.28 0.81
N MET A 140 -9.22 -17.42 1.11
CA MET A 140 -8.16 -16.63 0.49
C MET A 140 -7.65 -17.23 -0.82
N VAL A 141 -7.37 -16.36 -1.79
CA VAL A 141 -6.47 -16.59 -2.92
C VAL A 141 -5.41 -15.49 -2.88
N PHE A 142 -4.19 -15.86 -2.51
CA PHE A 142 -3.02 -14.99 -2.58
C PHE A 142 -2.44 -15.06 -3.99
N GLY A 143 -2.47 -13.92 -4.67
CA GLY A 143 -2.17 -13.75 -6.08
C GLY A 143 -0.71 -13.42 -6.38
N ASP A 144 0.19 -13.50 -5.40
CA ASP A 144 1.58 -13.09 -5.52
C ASP A 144 2.28 -13.76 -6.71
N LEU A 145 2.13 -15.08 -6.87
CA LEU A 145 2.70 -15.80 -8.03
C LEU A 145 2.00 -15.40 -9.36
N ILE A 146 0.70 -15.15 -9.30
CA ILE A 146 -0.14 -14.82 -10.46
C ILE A 146 0.21 -13.43 -10.99
N PHE A 147 0.20 -12.42 -10.14
CA PHE A 147 0.29 -11.02 -10.55
C PHE A 147 1.73 -10.48 -10.54
N ALA A 148 2.60 -10.95 -9.64
CA ALA A 148 3.99 -10.53 -9.62
C ALA A 148 4.84 -11.34 -10.61
N LEU A 149 4.62 -12.66 -10.72
CA LEU A 149 5.47 -13.55 -11.54
C LEU A 149 4.78 -14.05 -12.83
N GLY A 150 3.48 -13.82 -12.99
CA GLY A 150 2.74 -14.30 -14.17
C GLY A 150 2.45 -15.80 -14.18
N LEU A 151 2.65 -16.48 -13.05
CA LEU A 151 2.45 -17.92 -12.89
C LEU A 151 1.01 -18.19 -12.39
N PRO A 152 0.16 -18.90 -13.14
CA PRO A 152 -1.25 -19.09 -12.79
C PRO A 152 -1.47 -20.12 -11.65
N LEU A 153 -0.71 -19.99 -10.56
CA LEU A 153 -0.70 -20.86 -9.39
C LEU A 153 -1.24 -20.09 -8.17
N PRO A 154 -2.52 -20.27 -7.80
CA PRO A 154 -3.09 -19.63 -6.63
C PRO A 154 -2.54 -20.24 -5.35
N LEU A 155 -2.16 -19.41 -4.39
CA LEU A 155 -1.83 -19.85 -3.03
C LEU A 155 -3.04 -19.61 -2.14
N THR A 156 -3.51 -20.64 -1.43
CA THR A 156 -4.78 -20.56 -0.67
C THR A 156 -4.61 -20.59 0.85
N SER A 157 -3.38 -20.64 1.33
CA SER A 157 -3.08 -20.61 2.77
C SER A 157 -1.87 -19.71 3.06
N LEU A 158 -1.87 -19.10 4.26
CA LEU A 158 -0.72 -18.32 4.73
C LEU A 158 0.55 -19.17 4.81
N GLY A 159 0.42 -20.46 5.12
CA GLY A 159 1.54 -21.40 5.09
C GLY A 159 2.16 -21.50 3.70
N ALA A 160 1.35 -21.72 2.66
CA ALA A 160 1.82 -21.79 1.28
C ALA A 160 2.45 -20.46 0.81
N LEU A 161 1.81 -19.33 1.14
CA LEU A 161 2.36 -17.99 0.89
C LEU A 161 3.73 -17.81 1.54
N ARG A 162 3.86 -18.16 2.82
CA ARG A 162 5.13 -18.08 3.56
C ARG A 162 6.19 -18.98 2.93
N THR A 163 5.88 -20.22 2.57
CA THR A 163 6.84 -21.13 1.93
C THR A 163 7.33 -20.57 0.59
N ALA A 164 6.42 -20.13 -0.28
CA ALA A 164 6.77 -19.51 -1.55
C ALA A 164 7.66 -18.27 -1.34
N ALA A 165 7.31 -17.40 -0.39
CA ALA A 165 8.09 -16.22 -0.07
C ALA A 165 9.49 -16.57 0.44
N HIS A 166 9.64 -17.58 1.32
CA HIS A 166 10.95 -18.02 1.81
C HIS A 166 11.88 -18.54 0.71
N LEU A 167 11.32 -19.17 -0.32
CA LEU A 167 12.09 -19.69 -1.45
C LEU A 167 12.45 -18.58 -2.46
N LEU A 168 11.50 -17.68 -2.75
CA LEU A 168 11.62 -16.75 -3.86
C LEU A 168 12.22 -15.40 -3.46
N LEU A 169 11.87 -14.85 -2.29
CA LEU A 169 12.30 -13.50 -1.88
C LEU A 169 13.83 -13.32 -1.77
N PRO A 170 14.65 -14.31 -1.34
CA PRO A 170 16.11 -14.17 -1.34
C PRO A 170 16.72 -13.85 -2.71
N ILE A 171 16.05 -14.28 -3.78
CA ILE A 171 16.46 -14.06 -5.18
C ILE A 171 15.80 -12.78 -5.69
N LEU A 172 14.47 -12.69 -5.56
CA LEU A 172 13.69 -11.57 -6.12
C LEU A 172 14.15 -10.22 -5.56
N THR A 173 14.45 -10.10 -4.27
CA THR A 173 14.87 -8.83 -3.66
C THR A 173 16.24 -8.32 -4.12
N LYS A 174 17.00 -9.13 -4.87
CA LYS A 174 18.28 -8.76 -5.49
C LYS A 174 18.14 -8.39 -6.97
N LEU A 175 17.01 -8.68 -7.61
CA LEU A 175 16.76 -8.32 -9.00
C LEU A 175 16.45 -6.82 -9.12
N PRO A 176 16.71 -6.19 -10.28
CA PRO A 176 16.31 -4.82 -10.55
C PRO A 176 14.82 -4.62 -10.25
N PHE A 177 14.48 -3.62 -9.44
CA PHE A 177 13.11 -3.43 -8.96
C PHE A 177 12.07 -3.28 -10.10
N ALA A 178 12.47 -2.72 -11.24
CA ALA A 178 11.62 -2.58 -12.42
C ALA A 178 11.12 -3.90 -13.02
N LEU A 179 11.73 -5.04 -12.65
CA LEU A 179 11.26 -6.39 -13.01
C LEU A 179 10.21 -6.93 -12.04
N LEU A 180 10.20 -6.45 -10.79
CA LEU A 180 9.35 -6.94 -9.70
C LEU A 180 8.02 -6.19 -9.63
N TYR A 181 8.02 -4.91 -10.01
CA TYR A 181 6.86 -4.03 -9.85
C TYR A 181 6.60 -3.24 -11.15
N PRO A 182 5.34 -3.07 -11.58
CA PRO A 182 5.00 -2.15 -12.66
C PRO A 182 5.25 -0.70 -12.19
N THR A 183 6.26 -0.06 -12.75
CA THR A 183 6.57 1.36 -12.54
C THR A 183 6.29 2.19 -13.80
N GLY A 184 6.11 3.50 -13.63
CA GLY A 184 5.85 4.44 -14.73
C GLY A 184 4.64 4.06 -15.58
N GLU A 185 4.77 4.15 -16.91
CA GLU A 185 3.67 3.92 -17.87
C GLU A 185 3.06 2.51 -17.82
N LYS A 186 3.79 1.51 -17.29
CA LYS A 186 3.24 0.16 -17.11
C LYS A 186 2.07 0.12 -16.12
N GLN A 187 1.91 1.17 -15.29
CA GLN A 187 0.79 1.33 -14.35
C GLN A 187 -0.53 1.73 -15.02
N GLU A 188 -0.48 2.23 -16.27
CA GLU A 188 -1.66 2.73 -16.99
C GLU A 188 -2.30 1.67 -17.91
N ARG A 189 -1.61 0.53 -18.14
CA ARG A 189 -2.09 -0.52 -19.05
C ARG A 189 -2.83 -1.61 -18.29
N ILE A 190 -4.07 -1.87 -18.69
CA ILE A 190 -4.88 -2.98 -18.18
C ILE A 190 -4.74 -4.18 -19.12
N ASN A 191 -4.35 -5.33 -18.57
CA ASN A 191 -4.31 -6.61 -19.27
C ASN A 191 -5.16 -7.63 -18.50
N PRO A 192 -6.37 -8.00 -18.96
CA PRO A 192 -7.28 -8.85 -18.22
C PRO A 192 -6.94 -10.35 -18.25
N ARG A 193 -5.69 -10.75 -18.55
CA ARG A 193 -5.25 -12.16 -18.63
C ARG A 193 -5.65 -13.03 -17.42
N PHE A 194 -5.82 -12.43 -16.25
CA PHE A 194 -6.14 -13.11 -14.99
C PHE A 194 -7.52 -12.76 -14.43
N SER A 195 -8.44 -12.29 -15.28
CA SER A 195 -9.79 -11.85 -14.87
C SER A 195 -10.57 -12.91 -14.10
N ARG A 196 -10.37 -14.21 -14.42
CA ARG A 196 -11.05 -15.33 -13.74
C ARG A 196 -10.96 -15.24 -12.20
N TYR A 197 -9.80 -14.85 -11.67
CA TYR A 197 -9.62 -14.75 -10.22
C TYR A 197 -10.39 -13.58 -9.61
N TYR A 198 -10.57 -12.49 -10.37
CA TYR A 198 -11.39 -11.36 -9.96
C TYR A 198 -12.88 -11.74 -10.00
N GLU A 199 -13.29 -12.49 -11.03
CA GLU A 199 -14.67 -12.96 -11.22
C GLU A 199 -15.12 -13.87 -10.08
N GLU A 200 -14.26 -14.79 -9.65
CA GLU A 200 -14.51 -15.71 -8.53
C GLU A 200 -14.50 -15.03 -7.15
N ALA A 201 -13.92 -13.83 -7.02
CA ALA A 201 -13.82 -13.13 -5.75
C ALA A 201 -15.07 -12.29 -5.43
N ASP A 202 -15.47 -12.30 -4.16
CA ASP A 202 -16.48 -11.40 -3.60
C ASP A 202 -15.84 -10.07 -3.15
N LEU A 203 -14.58 -10.16 -2.68
CA LEU A 203 -13.76 -9.03 -2.26
C LEU A 203 -12.36 -9.13 -2.90
N ILE A 204 -11.89 -8.02 -3.46
CA ILE A 204 -10.55 -7.90 -4.05
C ILE A 204 -9.73 -6.99 -3.15
N ALA A 205 -8.61 -7.48 -2.63
CA ALA A 205 -7.73 -6.81 -1.69
C ALA A 205 -6.33 -6.61 -2.28
N GLY A 206 -5.64 -5.54 -1.87
CA GLY A 206 -4.24 -5.33 -2.24
C GLY A 206 -3.88 -3.91 -2.64
N ASP A 207 -2.70 -3.74 -3.25
CA ASP A 207 -2.28 -2.45 -3.81
C ASP A 207 -3.14 -2.09 -5.01
N PHE A 208 -3.63 -0.85 -5.05
CA PHE A 208 -4.57 -0.43 -6.08
C PHE A 208 -3.99 -0.54 -7.49
N LEU A 209 -2.69 -0.23 -7.67
CA LEU A 209 -2.07 -0.31 -9.00
C LEU A 209 -1.90 -1.76 -9.46
N PHE A 210 -1.64 -2.69 -8.52
CA PHE A 210 -1.70 -4.13 -8.82
C PHE A 210 -3.10 -4.58 -9.20
N ILE A 211 -4.11 -4.15 -8.44
CA ILE A 211 -5.52 -4.45 -8.71
C ILE A 211 -5.91 -3.91 -10.10
N LYS A 212 -5.60 -2.65 -10.40
CA LYS A 212 -5.96 -1.94 -11.63
C LYS A 212 -5.40 -2.64 -12.88
N ARG A 213 -4.16 -3.15 -12.81
CA ARG A 213 -3.45 -3.76 -13.94
C ARG A 213 -4.20 -4.94 -14.58
N TYR A 214 -5.00 -5.68 -13.81
CA TYR A 214 -5.75 -6.85 -14.31
C TYR A 214 -7.26 -6.70 -14.08
N LEU A 215 -7.73 -5.47 -13.88
CA LEU A 215 -9.12 -5.20 -13.53
C LEU A 215 -10.07 -5.64 -14.67
N PRO A 216 -11.10 -6.46 -14.39
CA PRO A 216 -12.08 -6.82 -15.40
C PRO A 216 -12.95 -5.61 -15.80
N PRO A 217 -13.64 -5.69 -16.95
CA PRO A 217 -14.52 -4.61 -17.42
C PRO A 217 -15.77 -4.43 -16.56
N VAL A 218 -16.16 -5.43 -15.76
CA VAL A 218 -17.36 -5.39 -14.90
C VAL A 218 -17.02 -5.92 -13.51
N LEU A 219 -17.46 -5.20 -12.48
CA LEU A 219 -17.21 -5.44 -11.05
C LEU A 219 -18.50 -5.52 -10.23
N SER A 220 -19.64 -5.79 -10.90
CA SER A 220 -20.97 -5.88 -10.27
C SER A 220 -20.95 -6.71 -8.99
N GLY A 221 -21.41 -6.12 -7.89
CA GLY A 221 -21.53 -6.78 -6.59
C GLY A 221 -20.22 -6.94 -5.81
N LYS A 222 -19.07 -6.56 -6.37
CA LYS A 222 -17.75 -6.76 -5.75
C LYS A 222 -17.38 -5.63 -4.81
N ILE A 223 -16.55 -5.98 -3.82
CA ILE A 223 -15.92 -5.04 -2.89
C ILE A 223 -14.44 -4.92 -3.24
N ILE A 224 -13.89 -3.72 -3.27
CA ILE A 224 -12.43 -3.50 -3.33
C ILE A 224 -11.95 -2.94 -2.00
N LEU A 225 -10.95 -3.57 -1.40
CA LEU A 225 -10.22 -3.09 -0.22
C LEU A 225 -8.78 -2.77 -0.61
N THR A 226 -8.39 -1.50 -0.56
CA THR A 226 -7.10 -1.05 -1.10
C THR A 226 -6.50 0.13 -0.35
N ASN A 227 -5.37 0.66 -0.82
CA ASN A 227 -4.64 1.77 -0.22
C ASN A 227 -4.95 3.13 -0.85
N THR A 228 -4.47 3.36 -2.09
CA THR A 228 -4.42 4.69 -2.70
C THR A 228 -5.25 4.75 -3.95
N VAL A 229 -6.23 5.65 -3.96
CA VAL A 229 -7.08 5.93 -5.13
C VAL A 229 -7.09 7.43 -5.40
N THR A 230 -7.22 7.79 -6.67
CA THR A 230 -7.51 9.15 -7.14
C THR A 230 -9.00 9.30 -7.45
N ALA A 231 -9.47 10.53 -7.67
CA ALA A 231 -10.81 10.77 -8.19
C ALA A 231 -11.07 10.01 -9.52
N ALA A 232 -10.11 10.04 -10.44
CA ALA A 232 -10.22 9.32 -11.71
C ALA A 232 -10.32 7.80 -11.51
N ASP A 233 -9.62 7.24 -10.51
CA ASP A 233 -9.74 5.82 -10.18
C ASP A 233 -11.15 5.48 -9.64
N ILE A 234 -11.73 6.36 -8.81
CA ILE A 234 -13.10 6.20 -8.29
C ILE A 234 -14.11 6.22 -9.44
N ASP A 235 -14.02 7.19 -10.35
CA ASP A 235 -14.90 7.29 -11.52
C ASP A 235 -14.78 6.05 -12.41
N GLU A 236 -13.56 5.55 -12.56
CA GLU A 236 -13.26 4.37 -13.37
C GLU A 236 -13.86 3.08 -12.76
N LEU A 237 -13.89 2.97 -11.43
CA LEU A 237 -14.54 1.89 -10.70
C LEU A 237 -16.06 2.00 -10.72
N ALA A 238 -16.61 3.20 -10.63
CA ALA A 238 -18.05 3.47 -10.75
C ALA A 238 -18.58 2.99 -12.11
N LYS A 239 -17.88 3.34 -13.20
CA LYS A 239 -18.22 2.92 -14.58
C LYS A 239 -18.23 1.39 -14.72
N ARG A 240 -17.42 0.68 -13.94
CA ARG A 240 -17.38 -0.79 -13.91
C ARG A 240 -18.42 -1.41 -12.98
N LYS A 241 -19.32 -0.63 -12.40
CA LYS A 241 -20.40 -1.09 -11.49
C LYS A 241 -19.85 -1.74 -10.22
N LEU A 242 -18.72 -1.26 -9.70
CA LEU A 242 -18.23 -1.71 -8.39
C LEU A 242 -19.31 -1.43 -7.32
N LYS A 243 -19.51 -2.32 -6.36
CA LYS A 243 -20.50 -2.11 -5.28
C LYS A 243 -19.95 -1.22 -4.18
N THR A 244 -18.76 -1.56 -3.69
CA THR A 244 -18.14 -0.85 -2.55
C THR A 244 -16.64 -0.71 -2.77
N LEU A 245 -16.12 0.50 -2.59
CA LEU A 245 -14.70 0.79 -2.50
C LEU A 245 -14.35 1.13 -1.05
N ILE A 246 -13.31 0.50 -0.55
CA ILE A 246 -12.76 0.71 0.78
C ILE A 246 -11.29 1.07 0.65
N THR A 247 -10.89 2.21 1.20
CA THR A 247 -9.47 2.57 1.31
C THR A 247 -9.00 2.50 2.75
N THR A 248 -7.79 1.97 2.99
CA THR A 248 -7.21 1.82 4.34
C THR A 248 -6.97 3.16 5.05
N THR A 249 -6.90 4.25 4.31
CA THR A 249 -6.73 5.61 4.83
C THR A 249 -7.89 6.51 4.38
N PRO A 250 -8.16 7.61 5.09
CA PRO A 250 -9.20 8.56 4.71
C PRO A 250 -8.84 9.37 3.46
N ASP A 251 -9.78 10.23 3.04
CA ASP A 251 -9.57 11.22 1.99
C ASP A 251 -8.84 12.45 2.55
N PHE A 252 -7.76 12.84 1.87
CA PHE A 252 -7.01 14.04 2.17
C PHE A 252 -7.07 14.98 0.96
N GLN A 253 -8.16 15.78 0.91
CA GLN A 253 -8.43 16.74 -0.17
C GLN A 253 -8.50 16.09 -1.56
N GLY A 254 -9.32 15.06 -1.70
CA GLY A 254 -9.62 14.39 -2.97
C GLY A 254 -8.77 13.15 -3.26
N ARG A 255 -7.93 12.70 -2.31
CA ARG A 255 -7.07 11.53 -2.49
C ARG A 255 -6.77 10.81 -1.19
N SER A 256 -6.71 9.47 -1.24
CA SER A 256 -6.11 8.67 -0.17
C SER A 256 -4.59 8.49 -0.34
N PHE A 257 -3.83 8.65 0.74
CA PHE A 257 -2.38 8.50 0.77
C PHE A 257 -1.94 7.09 1.18
N GLY A 258 -0.76 6.66 0.73
CA GLY A 258 -0.25 5.32 1.01
C GLY A 258 0.32 5.20 2.42
N THR A 259 0.57 3.96 2.86
CA THR A 259 1.14 3.68 4.18
C THR A 259 2.49 4.37 4.41
N ASN A 260 3.33 4.56 3.39
CA ASN A 260 4.59 5.31 3.52
C ASN A 260 4.39 6.77 3.91
N VAL A 261 3.38 7.43 3.34
CA VAL A 261 3.04 8.82 3.68
C VAL A 261 2.45 8.89 5.07
N MET A 262 1.52 7.99 5.38
CA MET A 262 0.87 7.97 6.68
C MET A 262 1.87 7.64 7.79
N GLU A 263 2.79 6.71 7.58
CA GLU A 263 3.84 6.38 8.56
C GLU A 263 4.77 7.58 8.78
N ALA A 264 5.21 8.24 7.71
CA ALA A 264 6.00 9.46 7.79
C ALA A 264 5.27 10.58 8.56
N LEU A 265 3.95 10.72 8.38
CA LEU A 265 3.12 11.63 9.16
C LEU A 265 3.13 11.29 10.65
N LEU A 266 2.94 10.02 11.02
CA LEU A 266 2.97 9.62 12.43
C LEU A 266 4.34 9.83 13.06
N VAL A 267 5.42 9.54 12.32
CA VAL A 267 6.80 9.79 12.75
C VAL A 267 7.02 11.29 12.98
N ALA A 268 6.61 12.15 12.04
CA ALA A 268 6.74 13.61 12.16
C ALA A 268 5.96 14.17 13.37
N PHE A 269 4.80 13.60 13.69
CA PHE A 269 4.05 13.95 14.90
C PHE A 269 4.70 13.44 16.17
N SER A 270 5.33 12.28 16.12
CA SER A 270 5.95 11.70 17.30
C SER A 270 7.21 12.44 17.76
N GLY A 271 7.91 13.11 16.85
CA GLY A 271 9.22 13.71 17.11
C GLY A 271 10.31 12.71 17.50
N ARG A 272 10.04 11.41 17.38
CA ARG A 272 10.94 10.30 17.74
C ARG A 272 11.48 9.63 16.48
N PRO A 273 12.70 9.05 16.54
CA PRO A 273 13.22 8.26 15.43
C PRO A 273 12.33 7.03 15.19
N PRO A 274 12.18 6.57 13.92
CA PRO A 274 11.32 5.44 13.58
C PRO A 274 11.65 4.17 14.37
N GLU A 275 12.93 3.94 14.69
CA GLU A 275 13.41 2.77 15.42
C GLU A 275 12.92 2.72 16.88
N ALA A 276 12.49 3.87 17.43
CA ALA A 276 11.94 3.98 18.77
C ALA A 276 10.41 3.84 18.80
N LEU A 277 9.74 3.74 17.65
CA LEU A 277 8.29 3.57 17.57
C LEU A 277 7.90 2.10 17.55
N THR A 278 6.93 1.76 18.38
CA THR A 278 6.32 0.43 18.43
C THR A 278 4.96 0.44 17.72
N GLU A 279 4.40 -0.75 17.50
CA GLU A 279 3.02 -0.91 17.03
C GLU A 279 2.01 -0.14 17.91
N LYS A 280 2.20 -0.15 19.24
CA LYS A 280 1.33 0.59 20.16
C LYS A 280 1.41 2.10 19.94
N ASP A 281 2.59 2.62 19.62
CA ASP A 281 2.76 4.04 19.31
C ASP A 281 2.03 4.42 18.02
N TYR A 282 2.15 3.60 16.97
CA TYR A 282 1.41 3.83 15.72
C TYR A 282 -0.10 3.79 15.94
N LEU A 283 -0.61 2.79 16.67
CA LEU A 283 -2.04 2.69 17.01
C LEU A 283 -2.53 3.91 17.81
N TYR A 284 -1.71 4.41 18.75
CA TYR A 284 -2.01 5.63 19.48
C TYR A 284 -2.20 6.82 18.54
N TYR A 285 -1.22 7.10 17.66
CA TYR A 285 -1.34 8.26 16.75
C TYR A 285 -2.44 8.09 15.70
N LEU A 286 -2.67 6.87 15.18
CA LEU A 286 -3.80 6.60 14.28
C LEU A 286 -5.14 6.97 14.94
N LYS A 287 -5.30 6.65 16.22
CA LYS A 287 -6.49 7.01 17.00
C LYS A 287 -6.59 8.52 17.22
N GLN A 288 -5.50 9.18 17.62
CA GLN A 288 -5.49 10.63 17.86
C GLN A 288 -5.81 11.44 16.59
N LEU A 289 -5.31 10.98 15.44
CA LEU A 289 -5.54 11.60 14.14
C LEU A 289 -6.84 11.15 13.45
N GLU A 290 -7.63 10.29 14.12
CA GLU A 290 -8.85 9.70 13.59
C GLU A 290 -8.69 9.05 12.21
N ILE A 291 -7.53 8.43 11.96
CA ILE A 291 -7.25 7.74 10.70
C ILE A 291 -8.08 6.46 10.65
N LYS A 292 -9.16 6.51 9.88
CA LYS A 292 -10.11 5.40 9.69
C LYS A 292 -10.21 5.05 8.20
N PRO A 293 -10.52 3.78 7.86
CA PRO A 293 -10.85 3.42 6.49
C PRO A 293 -12.01 4.26 5.95
N ARG A 294 -11.91 4.68 4.68
CA ARG A 294 -13.01 5.34 3.96
C ARG A 294 -13.80 4.27 3.21
N ILE A 295 -15.12 4.34 3.28
CA ILE A 295 -16.05 3.45 2.59
C ILE A 295 -16.88 4.28 1.60
N ILE A 296 -16.94 3.87 0.34
CA ILE A 296 -17.76 4.46 -0.71
C ILE A 296 -18.64 3.36 -1.29
N ASN A 297 -19.96 3.58 -1.31
CA ASN A 297 -20.91 2.71 -2.00
C ASN A 297 -21.36 3.41 -3.29
N PHE A 298 -21.47 2.65 -4.38
CA PHE A 298 -21.92 3.13 -5.69
C PHE A 298 -23.34 2.66 -6.00
#